data_AF-A0AAN7RB96-F1
#
_entry.id   AF-A0AAN7RB96-F1
#
_cell.length_a   1.000
_cell.length_b   1.000
_cell.length_c   1.000
_cell.angle_alpha   90.00
_cell.angle_beta   90.00
_cell.angle_gamma   90.00
#
_symmetry.space_group_name_H-M   'P 1'
#
loop_
_entity.id
_entity.type
_entity.pdbx_description
1 polymer ?
#
loop_
_entity_poly.entity_id
_entity_poly.type
_entity_poly.pdbx_seq_one_letter_code
_entity_poly.pdbx_strand_id
1 'polypeptide(L)'
;MACISFSSSVSPSNSIAFTMPQLDPKDGPTARSNRFISCRKRGGAVRHVATQPPAAITIPSTQRSEKEADAAIKSHVAWTSIRRLRWEGEISVQGEIPLWLSGTYLRNGPGLWHIDDYNFRHLFDGYAMIVKLQFENGRVIAGHRQIESDAYKAAMRNRRLCYREFSESPKPGNFLSYVGELASLFSGASLTDNSNTGVVRLGDGRVLCLTETQKGSIVIDPETLGTIGRFEYSDSLGGLIHSAHPIVTESEFLTLLPDLINPGYLVVRMEPGSNERKVIGRVDCRGRSAQTPGWVHSFPVTEHYVIIPEMPLRYCVHNLLKAEPTPLYKFQWQPESKSYLHVMCKASGKIVTSVEVPLYVTFHFINAYEERDKDGRMVAVVADCCEHNADTSILDNLRLENLRSLSGQDVLPDARVGRFRIPFDGSPYGTLEAALDPEEHGRGMDMCSINPYFLGKKYRYAYACGARRPCNFPNTITKIDLEKKTAKNWHEEGAIPSEPFFVARPGATEEDDGVVISMISQENGDGYALLLDGSTLEEIARAKFPYGLPYGLHGCWVPKDQKK
;
A
#
# COMPACT_ATOMS: atom_id res chain seq x y z
N MET A 1 54.33 -27.96 -20.75
CA MET A 1 54.91 -28.97 -21.65
C MET A 1 53.88 -30.10 -21.81
N ALA A 2 53.44 -30.30 -23.05
CA ALA A 2 52.70 -31.43 -23.67
C ALA A 2 51.47 -32.02 -22.93
N CYS A 3 50.22 -31.88 -23.41
CA CYS A 3 49.57 -32.25 -24.70
C CYS A 3 49.18 -33.74 -24.81
N ILE A 4 47.88 -33.96 -25.16
CA ILE A 4 47.24 -34.85 -26.17
C ILE A 4 45.74 -34.83 -25.78
N SER A 5 44.74 -34.21 -26.41
CA SER A 5 44.27 -34.04 -27.81
C SER A 5 43.78 -35.31 -28.49
N PHE A 6 42.46 -35.45 -28.70
CA PHE A 6 41.90 -35.93 -29.97
C PHE A 6 40.54 -35.26 -30.26
N SER A 7 40.36 -34.95 -31.54
CA SER A 7 39.29 -34.19 -32.19
C SER A 7 38.88 -34.91 -33.48
N SER A 8 37.59 -34.90 -33.82
CA SER A 8 37.00 -34.77 -35.18
C SER A 8 35.47 -35.01 -35.09
N SER A 9 34.54 -34.11 -35.46
CA SER A 9 34.19 -33.49 -36.78
C SER A 9 33.68 -34.55 -37.79
N VAL A 10 32.53 -34.47 -38.51
CA VAL A 10 31.88 -33.45 -39.39
C VAL A 10 30.46 -34.01 -39.79
N SER A 11 29.31 -33.34 -39.53
CA SER A 11 28.42 -32.52 -40.43
C SER A 11 27.30 -33.29 -41.23
N PRO A 12 26.40 -32.65 -42.02
CA PRO A 12 25.11 -32.04 -41.59
C PRO A 12 23.87 -32.35 -42.50
N SER A 13 22.65 -31.92 -42.10
CA SER A 13 21.44 -31.58 -42.91
C SER A 13 20.19 -31.62 -41.98
N ASN A 14 19.10 -30.86 -42.08
CA ASN A 14 18.55 -29.94 -43.07
C ASN A 14 17.70 -28.86 -42.36
N SER A 15 17.72 -27.67 -42.93
CA SER A 15 16.85 -26.52 -42.67
C SER A 15 15.49 -26.65 -43.37
N ILE A 16 14.39 -26.23 -42.74
CA ILE A 16 13.22 -25.66 -43.46
C ILE A 16 12.62 -24.53 -42.62
N ALA A 17 12.71 -23.31 -43.16
CA ALA A 17 11.96 -22.13 -42.76
C ALA A 17 10.66 -22.08 -43.61
N PHE A 18 9.55 -21.60 -43.02
CA PHE A 18 8.36 -21.21 -43.78
C PHE A 18 8.05 -19.75 -43.53
N THR A 19 8.23 -18.97 -44.59
CA THR A 19 7.85 -17.56 -44.78
C THR A 19 6.39 -17.45 -45.21
N MET A 20 5.75 -16.35 -44.77
CA MET A 20 4.43 -15.89 -45.21
C MET A 20 4.38 -15.55 -46.71
N PRO A 21 3.17 -15.46 -47.28
CA PRO A 21 2.88 -14.49 -48.32
C PRO A 21 1.80 -13.48 -47.90
N GLN A 22 2.12 -12.19 -48.05
CA GLN A 22 1.14 -11.14 -48.30
C GLN A 22 0.60 -11.30 -49.74
N LEU A 23 -0.69 -11.03 -49.95
CA LEU A 23 -1.23 -10.49 -51.21
C LEU A 23 -2.58 -9.80 -50.92
N ASP A 24 -2.61 -8.50 -51.19
CA ASP A 24 -3.79 -7.65 -51.39
C ASP A 24 -4.16 -7.74 -52.90
N PRO A 25 -5.44 -7.73 -53.31
CA PRO A 25 -5.95 -6.49 -53.89
C PRO A 25 -7.46 -6.20 -53.70
N LYS A 26 -7.74 -4.91 -53.55
CA LYS A 26 -8.89 -4.09 -54.05
C LYS A 26 -9.98 -4.82 -54.85
N ASP A 27 -11.24 -4.69 -54.40
CA ASP A 27 -12.32 -3.92 -55.06
C ASP A 27 -13.68 -4.15 -54.35
N GLY A 28 -14.42 -3.07 -54.08
CA GLY A 28 -15.85 -3.15 -53.69
C GLY A 28 -16.75 -3.59 -54.86
N PRO A 29 -18.09 -3.75 -54.71
CA PRO A 29 -18.93 -2.67 -54.18
C PRO A 29 -20.25 -3.10 -53.47
N THR A 30 -21.05 -2.08 -53.16
CA THR A 30 -22.51 -2.02 -53.00
C THR A 30 -23.18 -2.25 -51.64
N ALA A 31 -23.81 -1.14 -51.23
CA ALA A 31 -24.79 -0.99 -50.16
C ALA A 31 -26.12 -1.71 -50.47
N ARG A 32 -26.80 -2.14 -49.40
CA ARG A 32 -28.27 -2.14 -49.36
C ARG A 32 -28.76 -1.54 -48.05
N SER A 33 -29.52 -0.46 -48.23
CA SER A 33 -30.36 0.23 -47.29
C SER A 33 -31.61 -0.58 -46.96
N ASN A 34 -32.19 -0.35 -45.79
CA ASN A 34 -33.63 -0.40 -45.61
C ASN A 34 -34.08 0.79 -44.74
N ARG A 35 -34.92 1.63 -45.34
CA ARG A 35 -35.66 2.74 -44.73
C ARG A 35 -37.10 2.30 -44.48
N PHE A 36 -37.71 2.84 -43.42
CA PHE A 36 -39.13 3.22 -43.33
C PHE A 36 -39.12 4.62 -42.66
N ILE A 37 -39.45 5.76 -43.31
CA ILE A 37 -40.76 6.35 -43.71
C ILE A 37 -41.73 6.36 -42.50
N SER A 38 -42.28 7.46 -41.98
CA SER A 38 -42.84 8.74 -42.50
C SER A 38 -42.78 9.81 -41.36
N CYS A 39 -43.17 11.09 -41.43
CA CYS A 39 -43.95 11.93 -42.35
C CYS A 39 -43.61 13.41 -42.05
N ARG A 40 -43.64 14.27 -43.08
CA ARG A 40 -43.47 15.74 -42.99
C ARG A 40 -44.85 16.42 -42.93
N LYS A 41 -44.96 17.53 -42.20
CA LYS A 41 -45.83 18.68 -42.59
C LYS A 41 -45.08 20.01 -42.39
N ARG A 42 -45.26 20.90 -43.36
CA ARG A 42 -44.64 22.22 -43.54
C ARG A 42 -45.57 23.36 -43.09
N GLY A 43 -44.98 24.53 -42.87
CA GLY A 43 -45.59 25.88 -43.02
C GLY A 43 -45.46 26.69 -41.72
N GLY A 44 -45.04 27.96 -41.68
CA GLY A 44 -44.66 28.96 -42.69
C GLY A 44 -44.00 30.15 -41.95
N ALA A 45 -43.35 31.03 -42.70
CA ALA A 45 -42.55 32.15 -42.18
C ALA A 45 -43.37 33.43 -41.96
N VAL A 46 -42.98 34.25 -40.98
CA VAL A 46 -43.27 35.70 -40.93
C VAL A 46 -42.01 36.45 -40.48
N ARG A 47 -41.61 37.45 -41.28
CA ARG A 47 -40.55 38.43 -41.00
C ARG A 47 -41.15 39.68 -40.35
N HIS A 48 -40.45 40.28 -39.40
CA HIS A 48 -40.51 41.71 -39.12
C HIS A 48 -39.10 42.27 -38.92
N VAL A 49 -38.82 43.38 -39.59
CA VAL A 49 -37.58 44.18 -39.55
C VAL A 49 -37.97 45.57 -39.07
N ALA A 50 -37.25 46.10 -38.08
CA ALA A 50 -36.96 47.51 -37.76
C ALA A 50 -36.48 47.57 -36.29
N THR A 51 -35.50 48.33 -35.82
CA THR A 51 -34.50 49.29 -36.32
C THR A 51 -33.56 49.52 -35.11
N GLN A 52 -32.24 49.58 -35.29
CA GLN A 52 -31.29 49.79 -34.17
C GLN A 52 -31.20 51.25 -33.71
N PRO A 53 -31.08 51.50 -32.38
CA PRO A 53 -30.44 52.70 -31.81
C PRO A 53 -29.00 52.41 -31.31
N PRO A 54 -28.18 53.45 -31.06
CA PRO A 54 -26.71 53.38 -31.10
C PRO A 54 -26.05 52.75 -29.86
N ALA A 55 -24.81 52.29 -30.06
CA ALA A 55 -24.01 51.54 -29.11
C ALA A 55 -23.74 52.31 -27.80
N ALA A 56 -24.14 51.71 -26.68
CA ALA A 56 -23.62 52.03 -25.35
C ALA A 56 -22.45 51.09 -25.04
N ILE A 57 -21.29 51.68 -24.77
CA ILE A 57 -20.08 50.98 -24.33
C ILE A 57 -20.40 50.27 -23.01
N THR A 58 -20.47 48.94 -23.05
CA THR A 58 -20.67 48.11 -21.86
C THR A 58 -19.32 47.49 -21.50
N ILE A 59 -18.81 47.86 -20.33
CA ILE A 59 -17.64 47.23 -19.71
C ILE A 59 -17.98 45.75 -19.48
N PRO A 60 -17.16 44.77 -19.88
CA PRO A 60 -17.48 43.37 -19.65
C PRO A 60 -17.44 43.08 -18.15
N SER A 61 -18.60 43.00 -17.51
CA SER A 61 -18.73 42.22 -16.29
C SER A 61 -18.64 40.76 -16.72
N THR A 62 -17.52 40.10 -16.41
CA THR A 62 -17.38 38.66 -16.51
C THR A 62 -18.27 38.00 -15.46
N GLN A 63 -19.58 38.01 -15.68
CA GLN A 63 -20.45 36.99 -15.12
C GLN A 63 -20.10 35.69 -15.83
N ARG A 64 -19.11 34.97 -15.29
CA ARG A 64 -18.99 33.53 -15.50
C ARG A 64 -20.35 32.95 -15.16
N SER A 65 -20.98 32.31 -16.13
CA SER A 65 -22.23 31.61 -15.89
C SER A 65 -22.02 30.60 -14.75
N GLU A 66 -22.88 30.64 -13.74
CA GLU A 66 -22.88 29.67 -12.62
C GLU A 66 -23.08 28.22 -13.11
N LYS A 67 -23.35 28.00 -14.40
CA LYS A 67 -23.44 26.67 -15.02
C LYS A 67 -22.12 26.11 -15.54
N GLU A 68 -21.05 26.91 -15.67
CA GLU A 68 -19.72 26.41 -16.06
C GLU A 68 -18.78 26.18 -14.86
N ALA A 69 -19.20 26.56 -13.65
CA ALA A 69 -18.49 26.27 -12.40
C ALA A 69 -18.87 24.91 -11.77
N ASP A 70 -19.89 24.22 -12.31
CA ASP A 70 -20.52 23.06 -11.67
C ASP A 70 -20.19 21.70 -12.33
N ALA A 71 -19.26 21.66 -13.28
CA ALA A 71 -18.60 20.42 -13.68
C ALA A 71 -17.31 20.21 -12.87
N ALA A 72 -17.40 20.35 -11.54
CA ALA A 72 -16.39 19.77 -10.68
C ALA A 72 -16.43 18.26 -10.92
N ILE A 73 -15.36 17.68 -11.47
CA ILE A 73 -15.13 16.25 -11.42
C ILE A 73 -15.35 15.87 -9.96
N LYS A 74 -16.47 15.18 -9.65
CA LYS A 74 -16.75 14.73 -8.29
C LYS A 74 -15.65 13.73 -7.96
N SER A 75 -14.63 14.20 -7.26
CA SER A 75 -13.51 13.38 -6.82
C SER A 75 -14.06 12.26 -5.93
N HIS A 76 -13.73 11.02 -6.26
CA HIS A 76 -14.10 9.84 -5.48
C HIS A 76 -13.79 10.04 -4.00
N VAL A 77 -14.70 9.67 -3.09
CA VAL A 77 -14.62 10.04 -1.67
C VAL A 77 -13.34 9.56 -0.98
N ALA A 78 -12.78 8.44 -1.45
CA ALA A 78 -11.46 7.91 -1.11
C ALA A 78 -10.35 8.99 -1.06
N TRP A 79 -10.41 9.98 -1.93
CA TRP A 79 -9.34 10.98 -2.14
C TRP A 79 -9.71 12.37 -1.65
N THR A 80 -10.80 12.48 -0.89
CA THR A 80 -11.31 13.74 -0.35
C THR A 80 -11.00 13.86 1.13
N SER A 81 -10.91 15.08 1.63
CA SER A 81 -10.65 15.30 3.06
C SER A 81 -11.95 15.17 3.86
N ILE A 82 -11.85 14.55 5.03
CA ILE A 82 -12.96 14.60 5.98
C ILE A 82 -13.03 15.99 6.60
N ARG A 83 -14.24 16.56 6.67
CA ARG A 83 -14.44 17.89 7.29
C ARG A 83 -14.57 17.80 8.81
N ARG A 84 -15.14 16.69 9.31
CA ARG A 84 -15.31 16.45 10.74
C ARG A 84 -14.06 15.79 11.29
N LEU A 85 -13.48 16.35 12.35
CA LEU A 85 -12.29 15.79 12.99
C LEU A 85 -12.57 14.57 13.88
N ARG A 86 -13.83 14.38 14.28
CA ARG A 86 -14.28 13.23 15.07
C ARG A 86 -15.76 12.93 14.84
N TRP A 87 -16.10 11.66 14.96
CA TRP A 87 -17.48 11.19 15.03
C TRP A 87 -17.52 9.78 15.62
N GLU A 88 -18.61 9.43 16.30
CA GLU A 88 -18.89 8.09 16.79
C GLU A 88 -20.40 7.84 16.78
N GLY A 89 -20.81 6.62 16.45
CA GLY A 89 -22.19 6.19 16.54
C GLY A 89 -22.40 4.74 16.09
N GLU A 90 -23.50 4.15 16.53
CA GLU A 90 -23.98 2.89 15.99
C GLU A 90 -24.43 3.10 14.53
N ILE A 91 -24.07 2.15 13.65
CA ILE A 91 -24.41 2.21 12.22
C ILE A 91 -25.33 1.07 11.81
N SER A 92 -26.21 1.36 10.86
CA SER A 92 -27.20 0.40 10.38
C SER A 92 -26.55 -0.75 9.62
N VAL A 93 -26.86 -1.97 10.04
CA VAL A 93 -26.37 -3.22 9.45
C VAL A 93 -27.41 -3.79 8.48
N GLN A 94 -26.94 -4.26 7.33
CA GLN A 94 -27.66 -5.13 6.41
C GLN A 94 -26.95 -6.49 6.40
N GLY A 95 -27.68 -7.59 6.48
CA GLY A 95 -27.11 -8.92 6.72
C GLY A 95 -26.96 -9.23 8.21
N GLU A 96 -26.18 -10.26 8.54
CA GLU A 96 -26.05 -10.77 9.91
C GLU A 96 -24.59 -10.84 10.36
N ILE A 97 -24.17 -9.91 11.22
CA ILE A 97 -22.81 -9.95 11.80
C ILE A 97 -22.71 -11.17 12.73
N PRO A 98 -21.72 -12.05 12.57
CA PRO A 98 -21.57 -13.23 13.42
C PRO A 98 -21.41 -12.86 14.90
N LEU A 99 -22.17 -13.53 15.77
CA LEU A 99 -22.19 -13.21 17.21
C LEU A 99 -20.84 -13.44 17.92
N TRP A 100 -19.97 -14.28 17.35
CA TRP A 100 -18.62 -14.51 17.87
C TRP A 100 -17.65 -13.37 17.56
N LEU A 101 -17.96 -12.52 16.57
CA LEU A 101 -17.10 -11.40 16.19
C LEU A 101 -17.24 -10.30 17.25
N SER A 102 -16.31 -10.29 18.21
CA SER A 102 -16.31 -9.35 19.32
C SER A 102 -14.92 -8.75 19.56
N GLY A 103 -14.83 -7.44 19.34
CA GLY A 103 -13.58 -6.68 19.37
C GLY A 103 -13.67 -5.44 18.48
N THR A 104 -12.55 -4.76 18.30
CA THR A 104 -12.47 -3.52 17.55
C THR A 104 -11.49 -3.67 16.40
N TYR A 105 -11.96 -3.52 15.17
CA TYR A 105 -11.11 -3.31 14.01
C TYR A 105 -10.74 -1.82 13.94
N LEU A 106 -9.45 -1.53 13.89
CA LEU A 106 -8.90 -0.19 13.72
C LEU A 106 -8.26 -0.11 12.34
N ARG A 107 -8.49 0.98 11.60
CA ARG A 107 -7.85 1.26 10.31
C ARG A 107 -7.24 2.64 10.35
N ASN A 108 -5.96 2.73 10.05
CA ASN A 108 -5.23 3.99 9.93
C ASN A 108 -5.12 4.43 8.47
N GLY A 109 -4.84 5.71 8.23
CA GLY A 109 -4.75 6.24 6.89
C GLY A 109 -4.76 7.77 6.83
N PRO A 110 -4.52 8.34 5.65
CA PRO A 110 -4.68 9.77 5.44
C PRO A 110 -6.16 10.18 5.48
N GLY A 111 -6.48 11.23 6.24
CA GLY A 111 -7.83 11.77 6.39
C GLY A 111 -8.00 13.22 5.95
N LEU A 112 -6.91 13.97 5.88
CA LEU A 112 -6.89 15.37 5.50
C LEU A 112 -5.80 15.64 4.45
N TRP A 113 -6.21 16.15 3.30
CA TRP A 113 -5.39 16.30 2.09
C TRP A 113 -5.00 17.75 1.77
N HIS A 114 -5.37 18.70 2.64
CA HIS A 114 -5.10 20.11 2.42
C HIS A 114 -4.87 20.88 3.72
N ILE A 115 -4.17 22.01 3.60
CA ILE A 115 -3.97 23.03 4.64
C ILE A 115 -4.41 24.36 4.02
N ASP A 116 -5.61 24.84 4.35
CA ASP A 116 -6.24 25.94 3.62
C ASP A 116 -6.18 25.69 2.09
N ASP A 117 -5.50 26.55 1.33
CA ASP A 117 -5.36 26.42 -0.14
C ASP A 117 -4.24 25.47 -0.58
N TYR A 118 -3.37 25.04 0.35
CA TYR A 118 -2.27 24.13 0.05
C TYR A 118 -2.77 22.69 -0.03
N ASN A 119 -2.58 22.05 -1.19
CA ASN A 119 -2.99 20.67 -1.44
C ASN A 119 -1.78 19.75 -1.45
N PHE A 120 -1.87 18.62 -0.75
CA PHE A 120 -0.87 17.55 -0.84
C PHE A 120 -0.88 16.91 -2.23
N ARG A 121 0.24 16.28 -2.61
CA ARG A 121 0.42 15.68 -3.94
C ARG A 121 0.39 14.16 -3.95
N HIS A 122 0.78 13.49 -2.87
CA HIS A 122 0.94 12.04 -2.82
C HIS A 122 0.05 11.38 -1.78
N LEU A 123 -0.37 10.12 -2.02
CA LEU A 123 -1.16 9.29 -1.09
C LEU A 123 -0.53 9.13 0.32
N PHE A 124 0.74 9.44 0.50
CA PHE A 124 1.43 9.26 1.78
C PHE A 124 1.61 10.56 2.56
N ASP A 125 1.15 11.70 2.04
CA ASP A 125 1.33 13.00 2.70
C ASP A 125 0.15 13.40 3.60
N GLY A 126 -1.04 12.84 3.38
CA GLY A 126 -2.26 13.28 4.05
C GLY A 126 -2.19 13.04 5.56
N TYR A 127 -2.73 13.98 6.35
CA TYR A 127 -2.66 13.87 7.81
C TYR A 127 -3.53 12.72 8.33
N ALA A 128 -2.97 11.96 9.27
CA ALA A 128 -3.50 10.69 9.73
C ALA A 128 -4.88 10.80 10.41
N MET A 129 -5.77 9.88 10.10
CA MET A 129 -7.06 9.67 10.76
C MET A 129 -7.23 8.20 11.06
N ILE A 130 -7.55 7.89 12.31
CA ILE A 130 -7.89 6.53 12.74
C ILE A 130 -9.41 6.33 12.65
N VAL A 131 -9.83 5.19 12.12
CA VAL A 131 -11.24 4.76 12.03
C VAL A 131 -11.40 3.46 12.81
N LYS A 132 -12.49 3.30 13.56
CA LYS A 132 -12.85 2.07 14.27
C LYS A 132 -14.16 1.47 13.80
N LEU A 133 -14.24 0.14 13.88
CA LEU A 133 -15.46 -0.65 13.88
C LEU A 133 -15.43 -1.57 15.11
N GLN A 134 -16.24 -1.25 16.11
CA GLN A 134 -16.36 -2.03 17.34
C GLN A 134 -17.56 -2.96 17.22
N PHE A 135 -17.31 -4.26 17.26
CA PHE A 135 -18.31 -5.31 17.10
C PHE A 135 -18.70 -5.91 18.44
N GLU A 136 -20.01 -6.00 18.68
CA GLU A 136 -20.55 -6.66 19.87
C GLU A 136 -21.99 -7.12 19.65
N ASN A 137 -22.24 -8.43 19.87
CA ASN A 137 -23.58 -9.03 19.83
C ASN A 137 -24.34 -8.72 18.53
N GLY A 138 -23.66 -8.85 17.37
CA GLY A 138 -24.24 -8.60 16.05
C GLY A 138 -24.43 -7.11 15.70
N ARG A 139 -23.99 -6.19 16.57
CA ARG A 139 -24.03 -4.74 16.35
C ARG A 139 -22.64 -4.18 16.09
N VAL A 140 -22.59 -3.01 15.46
CA VAL A 140 -21.34 -2.29 15.21
C VAL A 140 -21.44 -0.81 15.56
N ILE A 141 -20.50 -0.35 16.38
CA ILE A 141 -20.25 1.07 16.63
C ILE A 141 -19.07 1.49 15.77
N ALA A 142 -19.29 2.49 14.92
CA ALA A 142 -18.24 3.07 14.12
C ALA A 142 -17.80 4.41 14.71
N GLY A 143 -16.55 4.78 14.46
CA GLY A 143 -16.06 6.11 14.80
C GLY A 143 -14.78 6.44 14.06
N HIS A 144 -14.43 7.71 14.03
CA HIS A 144 -13.13 8.15 13.54
C HIS A 144 -12.64 9.36 14.32
N ARG A 145 -11.32 9.57 14.28
CA ARG A 145 -10.67 10.72 14.90
C ARG A 145 -9.38 11.10 14.17
N GLN A 146 -9.17 12.40 13.99
CA GLN A 146 -7.90 12.96 13.54
C GLN A 146 -6.81 12.67 14.58
N ILE A 147 -5.64 12.17 14.12
CA ILE A 147 -4.48 12.00 15.00
C ILE A 147 -3.81 13.36 15.21
N GLU A 148 -3.55 13.71 16.48
CA GLU A 148 -3.04 15.02 16.89
C GLU A 148 -1.50 15.06 16.94
N SER A 149 -0.86 14.68 15.83
CA SER A 149 0.60 14.75 15.66
C SER A 149 1.12 16.19 15.67
N ASP A 150 2.40 16.38 16.00
CA ASP A 150 3.03 17.71 15.96
C ASP A 150 3.03 18.30 14.55
N ALA A 151 3.19 17.47 13.52
CA ALA A 151 3.08 17.87 12.13
C ALA A 151 1.70 18.44 11.79
N TYR A 152 0.63 17.72 12.15
CA TYR A 152 -0.74 18.18 11.97
C TYR A 152 -1.01 19.47 12.76
N LYS A 153 -0.71 19.48 14.06
CA LYS A 153 -0.96 20.64 14.94
C LYS A 153 -0.21 21.89 14.46
N ALA A 154 1.06 21.73 14.05
CA ALA A 154 1.86 22.83 13.54
C ALA A 154 1.32 23.34 12.20
N ALA A 155 0.91 22.45 11.30
CA ALA A 155 0.33 22.83 10.02
C ALA A 155 -0.97 23.61 10.17
N MET A 156 -1.88 23.13 11.03
CA MET A 156 -3.15 23.83 11.30
C MET A 156 -2.93 25.18 12.00
N ARG A 157 -1.98 25.26 12.93
CA ARG A 157 -1.66 26.50 13.64
C ARG A 157 -1.00 27.55 12.74
N ASN A 158 -0.06 27.14 11.90
CA ASN A 158 0.73 28.06 11.07
C ASN A 158 0.16 28.25 9.65
N ARG A 159 -0.92 27.51 9.31
CA ARG A 159 -1.57 27.57 7.98
C ARG A 159 -0.62 27.31 6.81
N ARG A 160 0.36 26.42 7.04
CA ARG A 160 1.36 26.04 6.05
C ARG A 160 2.03 24.72 6.43
N LEU A 161 2.64 24.07 5.45
CA LEU A 161 3.50 22.91 5.71
C LEU A 161 4.67 23.29 6.63
N CYS A 162 4.86 22.50 7.69
CA CYS A 162 5.89 22.74 8.71
C CYS A 162 6.91 21.60 8.84
N TYR A 163 6.59 20.40 8.37
CA TYR A 163 7.45 19.21 8.44
C TYR A 163 7.63 18.60 7.05
N ARG A 164 8.68 17.80 6.89
CA ARG A 164 8.93 17.04 5.65
C ARG A 164 8.06 15.79 5.65
N GLU A 165 7.04 15.78 4.80
CA GLU A 165 6.18 14.61 4.56
C GLU A 165 6.85 13.66 3.55
N PHE A 166 6.09 12.77 2.91
CA PHE A 166 6.67 11.80 1.97
C PHE A 166 7.17 12.46 0.68
N SER A 167 6.30 13.22 0.01
CA SER A 167 6.61 13.91 -1.25
C SER A 167 6.84 15.40 -1.10
N GLU A 168 6.49 15.97 0.07
CA GLU A 168 6.50 17.40 0.31
C GLU A 168 7.57 17.83 1.31
N SER A 169 8.06 19.05 1.14
CA SER A 169 8.99 19.68 2.08
C SER A 169 8.64 21.16 2.24
N PRO A 170 8.80 21.72 3.45
CA PRO A 170 8.70 23.16 3.65
C PRO A 170 9.67 23.87 2.71
N LYS A 171 9.23 24.98 2.10
CA LYS A 171 10.11 25.80 1.25
C LYS A 171 10.90 26.76 2.15
N PRO A 172 12.23 26.72 2.14
CA PRO A 172 13.03 27.67 2.91
C PRO A 172 12.83 29.08 2.35
N GLY A 173 12.65 30.06 3.24
CA GLY A 173 12.47 31.46 2.84
C GLY A 173 13.77 32.16 2.42
N ASN A 174 14.93 31.66 2.86
CA ASN A 174 16.27 32.16 2.54
C ASN A 174 17.37 31.12 2.87
N PHE A 175 18.63 31.45 2.57
CA PHE A 175 19.77 30.55 2.79
C PHE A 175 19.97 30.12 4.27
N LEU A 176 19.77 31.03 5.23
CA LEU A 176 19.89 30.70 6.66
C LEU A 176 18.81 29.69 7.09
N SER A 177 17.58 29.85 6.60
CA SER A 177 16.50 28.88 6.85
C SER A 177 16.78 27.53 6.20
N TYR A 178 17.42 27.49 5.02
CA TYR A 178 17.85 26.24 4.40
C TYR A 178 18.92 25.53 5.24
N VAL A 179 19.93 26.25 5.74
CA VAL A 179 20.94 25.66 6.64
C VAL A 179 20.31 25.14 7.94
N GLY A 180 19.36 25.89 8.51
CA GLY A 180 18.57 25.44 9.66
C GLY A 180 17.75 24.18 9.38
N GLU A 181 17.08 24.11 8.22
CA GLU A 181 16.34 22.94 7.77
C GLU A 181 17.25 21.72 7.61
N LEU A 182 18.45 21.89 7.04
CA LEU A 182 19.44 20.81 6.95
C LEU A 182 19.86 20.30 8.32
N ALA A 183 20.22 21.20 9.25
CA ALA A 183 20.58 20.82 10.62
C ALA A 183 19.43 20.07 11.32
N SER A 184 18.19 20.52 11.11
CA SER A 184 16.99 19.87 11.65
C SER A 184 16.68 18.51 11.01
N LEU A 185 17.09 18.27 9.76
CA LEU A 185 16.95 16.98 9.09
C LEU A 185 17.94 15.98 9.67
N PHE A 186 19.20 16.37 9.84
CA PHE A 186 20.23 15.51 10.43
C PHE A 186 19.94 15.17 11.90
N SER A 187 19.31 16.08 12.65
CA SER A 187 18.84 15.78 14.01
C SER A 187 17.51 15.03 14.06
N GLY A 188 16.82 14.87 12.92
CA GLY A 188 15.48 14.29 12.82
C GLY A 188 14.34 15.21 13.27
N ALA A 189 14.63 16.43 13.74
CA ALA A 189 13.62 17.37 14.21
C ALA A 189 12.59 17.75 13.14
N SER A 190 13.00 17.90 11.88
CA SER A 190 12.11 18.24 10.75
C SER A 190 11.42 17.04 10.10
N LEU A 191 11.75 15.81 10.52
CA LEU A 191 11.02 14.64 10.08
C LEU A 191 9.59 14.68 10.64
N THR A 192 8.65 14.28 9.78
CA THR A 192 7.25 14.20 10.14
C THR A 192 7.02 13.15 11.23
N ASP A 193 6.03 13.41 12.08
CA ASP A 193 5.40 12.44 12.97
C ASP A 193 3.96 12.12 12.51
N ASN A 194 3.62 12.41 11.25
CA ASN A 194 2.36 12.06 10.63
C ASN A 194 2.22 10.54 10.49
N SER A 195 1.71 9.90 11.54
CA SER A 195 1.55 8.46 11.67
C SER A 195 0.37 7.93 10.85
N ASN A 196 0.37 8.10 9.54
CA ASN A 196 -0.78 7.79 8.65
C ASN A 196 -0.72 6.40 8.00
N THR A 197 0.35 5.63 8.25
CA THR A 197 0.64 4.40 7.49
C THR A 197 -0.02 3.19 8.14
N GLY A 198 0.46 2.77 9.31
CA GLY A 198 0.04 1.53 9.95
C GLY A 198 -0.62 1.76 11.31
N VAL A 199 -1.37 0.77 11.79
CA VAL A 199 -1.75 0.67 13.19
C VAL A 199 -1.49 -0.76 13.68
N VAL A 200 -0.89 -0.91 14.86
CA VAL A 200 -0.58 -2.21 15.45
C VAL A 200 -0.95 -2.23 16.93
N ARG A 201 -1.36 -3.39 17.43
CA ARG A 201 -1.53 -3.65 18.86
C ARG A 201 -0.28 -4.37 19.37
N LEU A 202 0.41 -3.77 20.34
CA LEU A 202 1.52 -4.40 21.05
C LEU A 202 1.03 -5.55 21.94
N GLY A 203 1.91 -6.50 22.26
CA GLY A 203 1.60 -7.61 23.17
C GLY A 203 1.22 -7.20 24.60
N ASP A 204 1.45 -5.94 24.98
CA ASP A 204 0.98 -5.37 26.25
C ASP A 204 -0.36 -4.62 26.15
N GLY A 205 -1.00 -4.66 24.98
CA GLY A 205 -2.29 -4.04 24.71
C GLY A 205 -2.25 -2.59 24.24
N ARG A 206 -1.09 -1.90 24.29
CA ARG A 206 -0.98 -0.54 23.72
C ARG A 206 -1.17 -0.57 22.22
N VAL A 207 -1.83 0.45 21.67
CA VAL A 207 -2.07 0.59 20.23
C VAL A 207 -1.23 1.73 19.68
N LEU A 208 -0.46 1.42 18.64
CA LEU A 208 0.47 2.33 17.99
C LEU A 208 0.02 2.62 16.56
N CYS A 209 -0.10 3.90 16.22
CA CYS A 209 -0.11 4.36 14.84
C CYS A 209 1.34 4.63 14.38
N LEU A 210 1.66 4.26 13.15
CA LEU A 210 3.02 4.27 12.62
C LEU A 210 3.10 5.02 11.29
N THR A 211 4.28 5.55 11.01
CA THR A 211 4.83 5.85 9.68
C THR A 211 6.28 5.35 9.66
N GLU A 212 7.04 5.61 8.61
CA GLU A 212 8.42 5.13 8.47
C GLU A 212 9.44 5.90 9.31
N THR A 213 9.05 7.03 9.91
CA THR A 213 9.89 7.73 10.89
C THR A 213 9.69 7.13 12.28
N GLN A 214 10.77 6.95 13.04
CA GLN A 214 10.64 6.52 14.44
C GLN A 214 9.84 7.55 15.25
N LYS A 215 9.98 8.84 14.90
CA LYS A 215 9.27 9.96 15.52
C LYS A 215 7.75 9.85 15.36
N GLY A 216 7.26 9.34 14.24
CA GLY A 216 5.83 9.14 13.97
C GLY A 216 5.26 7.83 14.52
N SER A 217 5.85 7.29 15.59
CA SER A 217 5.21 6.26 16.42
C SER A 217 4.33 6.96 17.45
N ILE A 218 3.01 6.84 17.35
CA ILE A 218 2.05 7.56 18.21
C ILE A 218 1.13 6.54 18.91
N VAL A 219 1.01 6.65 20.23
CA VAL A 219 0.09 5.85 21.03
C VAL A 219 -1.31 6.47 20.97
N ILE A 220 -2.31 5.63 20.73
CA ILE A 220 -3.74 6.01 20.76
C ILE A 220 -4.52 5.14 21.73
N ASP A 221 -5.62 5.67 22.24
CA ASP A 221 -6.63 4.91 22.98
C ASP A 221 -7.56 4.21 21.98
N PRO A 222 -7.65 2.87 21.95
CA PRO A 222 -8.47 2.14 20.98
C PRO A 222 -9.99 2.29 21.21
N GLU A 223 -10.41 2.68 22.42
CA GLU A 223 -11.82 2.92 22.73
C GLU A 223 -12.23 4.33 22.30
N THR A 224 -11.49 5.36 22.70
CA THR A 224 -11.87 6.77 22.45
C THR A 224 -11.25 7.37 21.18
N LEU A 225 -10.32 6.65 20.55
CA LEU A 225 -9.48 7.09 19.44
C LEU A 225 -8.62 8.33 19.76
N GLY A 226 -8.51 8.69 21.04
CA GLY A 226 -7.72 9.82 21.48
C GLY A 226 -6.22 9.59 21.28
N THR A 227 -5.52 10.60 20.78
CA THR A 227 -4.06 10.61 20.77
C THR A 227 -3.56 10.74 22.22
N ILE A 228 -2.86 9.71 22.70
CA ILE A 228 -2.26 9.70 24.04
C ILE A 228 -0.94 10.47 24.00
N GLY A 229 -0.12 10.22 23.00
CA GLY A 229 1.17 10.89 22.82
C GLY A 229 2.12 10.10 21.94
N ARG A 230 3.34 10.62 21.80
CA ARG A 230 4.41 9.94 21.07
C ARG A 230 4.87 8.70 21.84
N PHE A 231 5.14 7.61 21.12
CA PHE A 231 5.85 6.47 21.64
C PHE A 231 7.35 6.73 21.58
N GLU A 232 7.97 6.88 22.75
CA GLU A 232 9.41 7.11 22.86
C GLU A 232 10.13 5.78 23.10
N TYR A 233 10.94 5.37 22.13
CA TYR A 233 11.90 4.29 22.32
C TYR A 233 12.97 4.74 23.32
N SER A 234 13.22 3.94 24.36
CA SER A 234 14.16 4.29 25.44
C SER A 234 15.60 3.81 25.18
N ASP A 235 15.82 3.11 24.08
CA ASP A 235 17.15 2.65 23.66
C ASP A 235 18.00 3.75 23.02
N SER A 236 19.30 3.48 22.91
CA SER A 236 20.29 4.38 22.29
C SER A 236 20.72 3.93 20.89
N LEU A 237 19.88 3.15 20.18
CA LEU A 237 20.24 2.59 18.87
C LEU A 237 20.34 3.64 17.77
N GLY A 238 19.82 4.84 18.03
CA GLY A 238 19.81 5.93 17.07
C GLY A 238 18.97 5.61 15.83
N GLY A 239 19.34 6.22 14.71
CA GLY A 239 18.55 6.16 13.49
C GLY A 239 17.29 7.04 13.58
N LEU A 240 16.72 7.32 12.41
CA LEU A 240 15.57 8.22 12.29
C LEU A 240 14.35 7.53 11.69
N ILE A 241 14.58 6.38 11.07
CA ILE A 241 13.61 5.62 10.28
C ILE A 241 13.58 4.16 10.73
N HIS A 242 12.47 3.51 10.44
CA HIS A 242 12.22 2.09 10.63
C HIS A 242 11.28 1.58 9.53
N SER A 243 11.13 0.26 9.41
CA SER A 243 10.06 -0.31 8.58
C SER A 243 8.69 0.13 9.11
N ALA A 244 7.76 0.45 8.21
CA ALA A 244 6.37 0.77 8.56
C ALA A 244 5.59 -0.46 9.08
N HIS A 245 6.07 -1.66 8.78
CA HIS A 245 5.44 -2.94 9.12
C HIS A 245 6.30 -3.74 10.10
N PRO A 246 6.33 -3.36 11.38
CA PRO A 246 6.90 -4.24 12.39
C PRO A 246 6.08 -5.53 12.48
N ILE A 247 6.76 -6.63 12.77
CA ILE A 247 6.09 -7.88 13.11
C ILE A 247 5.79 -7.87 14.60
N VAL A 248 4.51 -7.90 14.95
CA VAL A 248 4.05 -7.82 16.33
C VAL A 248 3.29 -9.09 16.69
N THR A 249 3.69 -9.72 17.78
CA THR A 249 3.03 -10.87 18.39
C THR A 249 2.76 -10.56 19.86
N GLU A 250 2.04 -11.46 20.55
CA GLU A 250 1.86 -11.34 22.01
C GLU A 250 3.18 -11.40 22.79
N SER A 251 4.26 -11.92 22.20
CA SER A 251 5.55 -12.09 22.86
C SER A 251 6.64 -11.13 22.40
N GLU A 252 6.53 -10.50 21.23
CA GLU A 252 7.59 -9.60 20.74
C GLU A 252 7.08 -8.62 19.68
N PHE A 253 7.75 -7.47 19.63
CA PHE A 253 7.76 -6.54 18.51
C PHE A 253 9.12 -6.65 17.82
N LEU A 254 9.13 -6.83 16.50
CA LEU A 254 10.33 -6.94 15.69
C LEU A 254 10.27 -5.90 14.55
N THR A 255 11.34 -5.16 14.32
CA THR A 255 11.43 -4.24 13.18
C THR A 255 12.85 -4.18 12.61
N LEU A 256 12.96 -3.55 11.44
CA LEU A 256 14.23 -3.24 10.79
C LEU A 256 14.51 -1.74 10.89
N LEU A 257 15.74 -1.40 11.26
CA LEU A 257 16.23 -0.03 11.24
C LEU A 257 17.25 0.11 10.09
N PRO A 258 16.91 0.80 8.98
CA PRO A 258 17.87 1.13 7.94
C PRO A 258 18.94 2.09 8.50
N ASP A 259 20.21 1.75 8.26
CA ASP A 259 21.35 2.58 8.64
C ASP A 259 21.92 3.28 7.40
N LEU A 260 21.74 4.60 7.35
CA LEU A 260 22.21 5.45 6.26
C LEU A 260 23.68 5.86 6.41
N ILE A 261 24.26 5.72 7.61
CA ILE A 261 25.66 6.10 7.90
C ILE A 261 26.59 4.93 7.58
N ASN A 262 26.24 3.74 8.10
CA ASN A 262 26.87 2.49 7.70
C ASN A 262 25.82 1.72 6.89
N PRO A 263 25.88 1.70 5.54
CA PRO A 263 24.83 1.12 4.72
C PRO A 263 24.49 -0.34 5.10
N GLY A 264 23.29 -0.53 5.63
CA GLY A 264 22.82 -1.83 6.11
C GLY A 264 21.52 -1.72 6.90
N TYR A 265 21.16 -2.80 7.58
CA TYR A 265 19.95 -2.88 8.39
C TYR A 265 20.25 -3.53 9.75
N LEU A 266 19.76 -2.92 10.82
CA LEU A 266 19.72 -3.52 12.15
C LEU A 266 18.39 -4.24 12.33
N VAL A 267 18.45 -5.49 12.79
CA VAL A 267 17.29 -6.26 13.23
C VAL A 267 17.14 -6.06 14.73
N VAL A 268 16.00 -5.53 15.17
CA VAL A 268 15.79 -5.17 16.59
C VAL A 268 14.48 -5.74 17.11
N ARG A 269 14.50 -6.22 18.35
CA ARG A 269 13.33 -6.74 19.08
C ARG A 269 12.99 -5.87 20.28
N MET A 270 11.72 -5.81 20.64
CA MET A 270 11.22 -5.18 21.86
C MET A 270 10.22 -6.12 22.54
N GLU A 271 10.41 -6.33 23.84
CA GLU A 271 9.51 -7.15 24.65
C GLU A 271 8.20 -6.38 24.96
N PRO A 272 7.07 -7.07 25.13
CA PRO A 272 5.84 -6.47 25.66
C PRO A 272 6.09 -5.74 26.98
N GLY A 273 5.50 -4.56 27.16
CA GLY A 273 5.66 -3.72 28.34
C GLY A 273 6.93 -2.87 28.35
N SER A 274 7.85 -3.08 27.41
CA SER A 274 9.07 -2.29 27.27
C SER A 274 8.92 -1.21 26.19
N ASN A 275 9.78 -0.19 26.28
CA ASN A 275 10.07 0.75 25.19
C ASN A 275 11.52 0.63 24.70
N GLU A 276 12.30 -0.29 25.27
CA GLU A 276 13.70 -0.52 24.92
C GLU A 276 13.79 -1.62 23.87
N ARG A 277 14.34 -1.29 22.69
CA ARG A 277 14.68 -2.28 21.67
C ARG A 277 16.09 -2.83 21.89
N LYS A 278 16.26 -4.12 21.62
CA LYS A 278 17.54 -4.83 21.66
C LYS A 278 17.92 -5.30 20.26
N VAL A 279 19.19 -5.13 19.90
CA VAL A 279 19.72 -5.62 18.62
C VAL A 279 19.80 -7.14 18.66
N ILE A 280 19.19 -7.78 17.67
CA ILE A 280 19.38 -9.21 17.38
C ILE A 280 20.64 -9.39 16.54
N GLY A 281 20.76 -8.60 15.48
CA GLY A 281 21.89 -8.68 14.56
C GLY A 281 21.87 -7.56 13.53
N ARG A 282 22.88 -7.57 12.67
CA ARG A 282 23.05 -6.58 11.60
C ARG A 282 23.35 -7.28 10.29
N VAL A 283 22.87 -6.72 9.20
CA VAL A 283 23.31 -7.07 7.85
C VAL A 283 23.81 -5.81 7.14
N ASP A 284 24.98 -5.91 6.52
CA ASP A 284 25.53 -4.85 5.70
C ASP A 284 25.07 -5.01 4.25
N CYS A 285 24.86 -3.89 3.56
CA CYS A 285 24.49 -3.91 2.16
C CYS A 285 25.56 -4.57 1.28
N ARG A 286 25.12 -5.33 0.27
CA ARG A 286 26.04 -6.01 -0.65
C ARG A 286 26.39 -5.14 -1.85
N GLY A 287 27.66 -5.21 -2.25
CA GLY A 287 28.17 -4.60 -3.48
C GLY A 287 28.87 -3.26 -3.26
N ARG A 288 29.93 -3.00 -4.03
CA ARG A 288 30.74 -1.77 -3.91
C ARG A 288 29.99 -0.49 -4.33
N SER A 289 28.91 -0.62 -5.10
CA SER A 289 28.04 0.48 -5.53
C SER A 289 26.95 0.83 -4.51
N ALA A 290 26.69 -0.02 -3.51
CA ALA A 290 25.65 0.18 -2.52
C ALA A 290 26.07 1.22 -1.46
N GLN A 291 25.86 2.51 -1.77
CA GLN A 291 26.26 3.63 -0.91
C GLN A 291 25.25 3.97 0.20
N THR A 292 24.04 3.44 0.12
CA THR A 292 22.92 3.62 1.06
C THR A 292 22.12 2.33 1.12
N PRO A 293 21.31 2.03 2.15
CA PRO A 293 20.44 0.86 2.11
C PRO A 293 19.31 1.00 1.08
N GLY A 294 18.82 -0.15 0.61
CA GLY A 294 17.55 -0.26 -0.06
C GLY A 294 16.40 0.26 0.81
N TRP A 295 15.34 0.75 0.19
CA TRP A 295 14.11 1.01 0.89
C TRP A 295 13.54 -0.30 1.41
N VAL A 296 12.99 -0.30 2.63
CA VAL A 296 12.38 -1.47 3.24
C VAL A 296 11.11 -1.04 3.96
N HIS A 297 9.99 -1.17 3.24
CA HIS A 297 8.68 -0.84 3.78
C HIS A 297 8.19 -1.92 4.75
N SER A 298 8.33 -3.19 4.36
CA SER A 298 8.02 -4.38 5.18
C SER A 298 9.07 -5.48 4.99
N PHE A 299 9.00 -6.52 5.83
CA PHE A 299 9.87 -7.69 5.78
C PHE A 299 9.15 -8.88 6.42
N PRO A 300 9.39 -10.13 5.96
CA PRO A 300 8.74 -11.28 6.56
C PRO A 300 9.66 -11.98 7.58
N VAL A 301 9.05 -12.84 8.39
CA VAL A 301 9.74 -13.73 9.32
C VAL A 301 9.24 -15.15 9.12
N THR A 302 10.04 -16.14 9.51
CA THR A 302 9.56 -17.49 9.80
C THR A 302 9.51 -17.70 11.31
N GLU A 303 9.25 -18.92 11.77
CA GLU A 303 9.46 -19.30 13.17
C GLU A 303 10.89 -18.93 13.64
N HIS A 304 11.91 -19.36 12.91
CA HIS A 304 13.32 -19.22 13.33
C HIS A 304 14.10 -18.08 12.69
N TYR A 305 13.60 -17.48 11.61
CA TYR A 305 14.38 -16.56 10.77
C TYR A 305 13.70 -15.21 10.58
N VAL A 306 14.54 -14.18 10.39
CA VAL A 306 14.15 -12.89 9.83
C VAL A 306 14.71 -12.83 8.41
N ILE A 307 13.87 -12.48 7.44
CA ILE A 307 14.29 -12.29 6.06
C ILE A 307 14.40 -10.79 5.81
N ILE A 308 15.61 -10.30 5.55
CA ILE A 308 15.89 -8.89 5.30
C ILE A 308 15.95 -8.67 3.78
N PRO A 309 15.00 -7.93 3.20
CA PRO A 309 15.02 -7.57 1.80
C PRO A 309 16.01 -6.44 1.52
N GLU A 310 16.86 -6.60 0.50
CA GLU A 310 17.68 -5.53 -0.05
C GLU A 310 17.27 -5.25 -1.49
N MET A 311 16.37 -4.27 -1.66
CA MET A 311 15.90 -3.79 -2.96
C MET A 311 16.88 -2.78 -3.59
N PRO A 312 16.94 -2.71 -4.93
CA PRO A 312 17.75 -1.74 -5.68
C PRO A 312 17.08 -0.36 -5.76
N LEU A 313 15.88 -0.19 -5.21
CA LEU A 313 15.29 1.12 -4.93
C LEU A 313 15.87 1.63 -3.60
N ARG A 314 16.90 2.47 -3.65
CA ARG A 314 17.73 2.83 -2.50
C ARG A 314 17.43 4.22 -1.99
N TYR A 315 17.64 4.47 -0.70
CA TYR A 315 17.60 5.83 -0.15
C TYR A 315 18.62 6.71 -0.86
N CYS A 316 18.25 7.94 -1.22
CA CYS A 316 19.15 8.87 -1.90
C CYS A 316 19.36 10.10 -1.01
N VAL A 317 20.56 10.21 -0.42
CA VAL A 317 20.91 11.36 0.45
C VAL A 317 20.75 12.68 -0.30
N HIS A 318 21.18 12.74 -1.57
CA HIS A 318 21.01 13.94 -2.39
C HIS A 318 19.54 14.34 -2.54
N ASN A 319 18.65 13.37 -2.80
CA ASN A 319 17.22 13.65 -2.93
C ASN A 319 16.58 14.01 -1.59
N LEU A 320 17.01 13.39 -0.48
CA LEU A 320 16.59 13.74 0.87
C LEU A 320 16.92 15.19 1.26
N LEU A 321 18.00 15.76 0.73
CA LEU A 321 18.42 17.14 0.99
C LEU A 321 17.67 18.18 0.14
N LYS A 322 17.07 17.77 -0.99
CA LYS A 322 16.30 18.68 -1.85
C LYS A 322 14.98 19.08 -1.19
N ALA A 323 14.60 20.34 -1.34
CA ALA A 323 13.28 20.84 -0.95
C ALA A 323 12.22 20.66 -2.07
N GLU A 324 12.66 20.37 -3.30
CA GLU A 324 11.78 20.10 -4.44
C GLU A 324 11.55 18.60 -4.64
N PRO A 325 10.34 18.17 -5.05
CA PRO A 325 10.06 16.77 -5.33
C PRO A 325 10.97 16.26 -6.45
N THR A 326 11.59 15.09 -6.23
CA THR A 326 12.31 14.36 -7.28
C THR A 326 11.42 13.24 -7.83
N PRO A 327 11.72 12.65 -9.02
CA PRO A 327 10.86 11.63 -9.62
C PRO A 327 10.56 10.43 -8.72
N LEU A 328 11.50 10.04 -7.86
CA LEU A 328 11.34 8.94 -6.88
C LEU A 328 11.39 9.46 -5.44
N TYR A 329 11.07 10.74 -5.24
CA TYR A 329 11.00 11.42 -3.94
C TYR A 329 12.30 11.36 -3.13
N LYS A 330 12.43 10.38 -2.25
CA LYS A 330 13.57 10.18 -1.34
C LYS A 330 14.50 9.05 -1.80
N PHE A 331 14.16 8.41 -2.92
CA PHE A 331 14.82 7.22 -3.41
C PHE A 331 15.52 7.44 -4.74
N GLN A 332 16.32 6.47 -5.13
CA GLN A 332 16.93 6.34 -6.44
C GLN A 332 16.92 4.87 -6.84
N TRP A 333 16.57 4.59 -8.09
CA TRP A 333 16.69 3.25 -8.68
C TRP A 333 18.15 2.98 -9.08
N GLN A 334 18.75 1.92 -8.53
CA GLN A 334 20.14 1.49 -8.75
C GLN A 334 20.20 -0.02 -9.07
N PRO A 335 19.71 -0.46 -10.24
CA PRO A 335 19.62 -1.88 -10.59
C PRO A 335 20.99 -2.57 -10.66
N GLU A 336 22.06 -1.82 -10.92
CA GLU A 336 23.45 -2.29 -10.88
C GLU A 336 23.93 -2.71 -9.49
N SER A 337 23.25 -2.24 -8.42
CA SER A 337 23.48 -2.74 -7.06
C SER A 337 22.93 -4.15 -6.84
N LYS A 338 22.14 -4.67 -7.80
CA LYS A 338 21.44 -5.96 -7.75
C LYS A 338 20.41 -6.00 -6.61
N SER A 339 19.83 -7.16 -6.39
CA SER A 339 18.84 -7.38 -5.33
C SER A 339 19.22 -8.60 -4.51
N TYR A 340 19.01 -8.53 -3.19
CA TYR A 340 19.36 -9.63 -2.29
C TYR A 340 18.25 -9.90 -1.28
N LEU A 341 18.23 -11.13 -0.79
CA LEU A 341 17.53 -11.51 0.44
C LEU A 341 18.53 -12.11 1.43
N HIS A 342 18.52 -11.61 2.65
CA HIS A 342 19.38 -12.09 3.73
C HIS A 342 18.55 -12.82 4.77
N VAL A 343 18.98 -14.01 5.17
CA VAL A 343 18.29 -14.82 6.16
C VAL A 343 19.09 -14.79 7.46
N MET A 344 18.52 -14.18 8.50
CA MET A 344 19.12 -14.09 9.82
C MET A 344 18.42 -15.02 10.80
N CYS A 345 19.19 -15.80 11.56
CA CYS A 345 18.66 -16.61 12.66
C CYS A 345 18.28 -15.70 13.84
N LYS A 346 17.00 -15.72 14.25
CA LYS A 346 16.48 -14.91 15.36
C LYS A 346 17.23 -15.15 16.67
N ALA A 347 17.54 -16.41 16.97
CA ALA A 347 18.15 -16.81 18.22
C ALA A 347 19.64 -16.41 18.34
N SER A 348 20.39 -16.45 17.23
CA SER A 348 21.84 -16.21 17.24
C SER A 348 22.25 -14.85 16.70
N GLY A 349 21.36 -14.15 15.99
CA GLY A 349 21.68 -12.91 15.28
C GLY A 349 22.57 -13.09 14.06
N LYS A 350 22.92 -14.34 13.70
CA LYS A 350 23.82 -14.63 12.59
C LYS A 350 23.08 -14.73 11.27
N ILE A 351 23.70 -14.20 10.22
CA ILE A 351 23.28 -14.44 8.84
C ILE A 351 23.60 -15.89 8.48
N VAL A 352 22.56 -16.66 8.15
CA VAL A 352 22.64 -18.05 7.72
C VAL A 352 22.97 -18.13 6.24
N THR A 353 22.30 -17.29 5.44
CA THR A 353 22.59 -17.17 4.01
C THR A 353 22.24 -15.77 3.50
N SER A 354 22.84 -15.39 2.37
CA SER A 354 22.50 -14.18 1.63
C SER A 354 22.58 -14.53 0.16
N VAL A 355 21.46 -14.39 -0.55
CA VAL A 355 21.35 -14.79 -1.94
C VAL A 355 21.01 -13.60 -2.81
N GLU A 356 21.60 -13.55 -4.01
CA GLU A 356 21.17 -12.66 -5.09
C GLU A 356 19.85 -13.20 -5.67
N VAL A 357 18.90 -12.31 -5.90
CA VAL A 357 17.58 -12.61 -6.47
C VAL A 357 17.31 -11.72 -7.68
N PRO A 358 16.35 -12.06 -8.57
CA PRO A 358 15.90 -11.14 -9.62
C PRO A 358 15.50 -9.78 -9.04
N LEU A 359 15.60 -8.72 -9.84
CA LEU A 359 15.19 -7.39 -9.40
C LEU A 359 13.70 -7.38 -9.03
N TYR A 360 13.36 -6.64 -7.99
CA TYR A 360 11.99 -6.53 -7.50
C TYR A 360 11.73 -5.16 -6.87
N VAL A 361 10.46 -4.79 -6.83
CA VAL A 361 9.92 -3.67 -6.04
C VAL A 361 8.73 -4.22 -5.28
N THR A 362 8.72 -4.07 -3.96
CA THR A 362 7.59 -4.46 -3.11
C THR A 362 7.44 -3.51 -1.95
N PHE A 363 6.19 -3.18 -1.60
CA PHE A 363 5.86 -2.53 -0.34
C PHE A 363 5.62 -3.61 0.73
N HIS A 364 4.84 -4.65 0.38
CA HIS A 364 4.31 -5.62 1.33
C HIS A 364 4.78 -7.05 1.05
N PHE A 365 5.47 -7.63 2.02
CA PHE A 365 5.57 -9.08 2.15
C PHE A 365 4.28 -9.64 2.76
N ILE A 366 3.78 -10.72 2.18
CA ILE A 366 2.56 -11.41 2.61
C ILE A 366 2.87 -12.31 3.81
N ASN A 367 3.82 -13.23 3.64
CA ASN A 367 4.28 -14.14 4.70
C ASN A 367 5.62 -14.79 4.29
N ALA A 368 6.25 -15.50 5.23
CA ALA A 368 7.33 -16.43 4.91
C ALA A 368 7.22 -17.71 5.73
N TYR A 369 7.81 -18.80 5.21
CA TYR A 369 7.83 -20.07 5.91
C TYR A 369 9.05 -20.90 5.58
N GLU A 370 9.26 -21.89 6.44
CA GLU A 370 10.37 -22.83 6.39
C GLU A 370 10.00 -24.06 5.53
N GLU A 371 10.83 -24.35 4.51
CA GLU A 371 10.71 -25.56 3.69
C GLU A 371 11.62 -26.65 4.25
N ARG A 372 11.05 -27.83 4.52
CA ARG A 372 11.77 -29.00 5.03
C ARG A 372 11.69 -30.16 4.05
N ASP A 373 12.76 -30.95 3.98
CA ASP A 373 12.75 -32.23 3.27
C ASP A 373 11.99 -33.31 4.04
N LYS A 374 11.95 -34.51 3.47
CA LYS A 374 11.27 -35.68 4.08
C LYS A 374 11.89 -36.13 5.41
N ASP A 375 13.16 -35.78 5.64
CA ASP A 375 13.89 -36.09 6.88
C ASP A 375 13.75 -34.95 7.91
N GLY A 376 12.96 -33.92 7.62
CA GLY A 376 12.71 -32.78 8.50
C GLY A 376 13.82 -31.72 8.49
N ARG A 377 14.81 -31.84 7.60
CA ARG A 377 15.92 -30.88 7.50
C ARG A 377 15.46 -29.64 6.74
N MET A 378 15.88 -28.49 7.24
CA MET A 378 15.64 -27.21 6.57
C MET A 378 16.40 -27.15 5.24
N VAL A 379 15.67 -27.02 4.13
CA VAL A 379 16.24 -26.95 2.77
C VAL A 379 16.11 -25.58 2.13
N ALA A 380 15.11 -24.79 2.52
CA ALA A 380 14.93 -23.43 2.03
C ALA A 380 14.02 -22.60 2.95
N VAL A 381 14.02 -21.29 2.71
CA VAL A 381 12.95 -20.38 3.16
C VAL A 381 12.18 -19.93 1.93
N VAL A 382 10.85 -19.91 2.04
CA VAL A 382 9.94 -19.32 1.05
C VAL A 382 9.40 -18.01 1.60
N ALA A 383 9.39 -16.96 0.80
CA ALA A 383 8.83 -15.65 1.18
C ALA A 383 7.94 -15.12 0.04
N ASP A 384 6.69 -14.83 0.35
CA ASP A 384 5.70 -14.33 -0.61
C ASP A 384 5.49 -12.81 -0.41
N CYS A 385 5.27 -12.07 -1.48
CA CYS A 385 5.10 -10.60 -1.47
C CYS A 385 4.17 -10.10 -2.58
N CYS A 386 3.65 -8.88 -2.40
CA CYS A 386 3.00 -8.09 -3.44
C CYS A 386 4.08 -7.41 -4.29
N GLU A 387 4.45 -8.04 -5.40
CA GLU A 387 5.60 -7.66 -6.23
C GLU A 387 5.16 -6.85 -7.45
N HIS A 388 5.83 -5.72 -7.70
CA HIS A 388 5.48 -4.73 -8.72
C HIS A 388 6.33 -4.89 -10.00
N ASN A 389 6.76 -6.10 -10.35
CA ASN A 389 7.61 -6.43 -11.50
C ASN A 389 8.86 -5.54 -11.66
N ALA A 390 9.51 -5.19 -10.54
CA ALA A 390 10.61 -4.22 -10.47
C ALA A 390 10.28 -2.83 -11.08
N ASP A 391 9.00 -2.49 -11.24
CA ASP A 391 8.53 -1.21 -11.76
C ASP A 391 8.42 -0.18 -10.63
N THR A 392 9.20 0.89 -10.74
CA THR A 392 9.19 2.00 -9.78
C THR A 392 8.09 3.03 -10.06
N SER A 393 7.40 2.93 -11.21
CA SER A 393 6.32 3.83 -11.60
C SER A 393 5.15 3.83 -10.61
N ILE A 394 4.99 2.74 -9.84
CA ILE A 394 3.97 2.64 -8.79
C ILE A 394 4.04 3.82 -7.80
N LEU A 395 5.23 4.30 -7.46
CA LEU A 395 5.37 5.47 -6.58
C LEU A 395 4.82 6.76 -7.22
N ASP A 396 5.00 6.95 -8.51
CA ASP A 396 4.50 8.13 -9.21
C ASP A 396 2.98 8.01 -9.46
N ASN A 397 2.50 6.80 -9.71
CA ASN A 397 1.09 6.51 -9.97
C ASN A 397 0.20 6.72 -8.73
N LEU A 398 0.76 6.70 -7.52
CA LEU A 398 0.07 7.02 -6.25
C LEU A 398 -0.06 8.52 -5.96
N ARG A 399 0.26 9.40 -6.91
CA ARG A 399 -0.08 10.83 -6.83
C ARG A 399 -1.59 11.05 -6.82
N LEU A 400 -2.04 11.98 -5.99
CA LEU A 400 -3.46 12.31 -5.87
C LEU A 400 -4.09 12.82 -7.18
N GLU A 401 -3.31 13.41 -8.08
CA GLU A 401 -3.79 13.80 -9.41
C GLU A 401 -4.27 12.58 -10.21
N ASN A 402 -3.46 11.51 -10.23
CA ASN A 402 -3.80 10.24 -10.89
C ASN A 402 -4.98 9.55 -10.21
N LEU A 403 -5.00 9.54 -8.87
CA LEU A 403 -6.05 8.90 -8.08
C LEU A 403 -7.41 9.62 -8.23
N ARG A 404 -7.40 10.96 -8.35
CA ARG A 404 -8.61 11.78 -8.48
C ARG A 404 -9.15 11.88 -9.91
N SER A 405 -8.38 11.47 -10.91
CA SER A 405 -8.75 11.54 -12.32
C SER A 405 -8.78 10.14 -12.94
N LEU A 406 -9.97 9.52 -13.01
CA LEU A 406 -10.15 8.33 -13.83
C LEU A 406 -10.46 8.75 -15.27
N SER A 407 -9.50 8.56 -16.17
CA SER A 407 -9.64 8.89 -17.60
C SER A 407 -10.25 7.74 -18.43
N GLY A 408 -10.72 6.68 -17.78
CA GLY A 408 -11.14 5.43 -18.41
C GLY A 408 -9.97 4.59 -18.95
N GLN A 409 -8.73 5.03 -18.72
CA GLN A 409 -7.51 4.29 -19.02
C GLN A 409 -6.94 3.66 -17.75
N ASP A 410 -6.21 2.58 -17.94
CA ASP A 410 -5.51 1.88 -16.86
C ASP A 410 -4.26 2.68 -16.47
N VAL A 411 -4.10 2.97 -15.18
CA VAL A 411 -2.96 3.74 -14.62
C VAL A 411 -2.19 2.92 -13.59
N LEU A 412 -2.81 1.92 -12.99
CA LEU A 412 -2.14 1.02 -12.04
C LEU A 412 -1.11 0.16 -12.80
N PRO A 413 0.17 0.08 -12.41
CA PRO A 413 1.12 -0.83 -13.04
C PRO A 413 0.77 -2.29 -12.69
N ASP A 414 1.33 -3.23 -13.45
CA ASP A 414 1.12 -4.65 -13.19
C ASP A 414 1.85 -5.09 -11.91
N ALA A 415 1.15 -5.82 -11.05
CA ALA A 415 1.66 -6.43 -9.84
C ALA A 415 1.22 -7.90 -9.76
N ARG A 416 1.92 -8.69 -8.93
CA ARG A 416 1.68 -10.13 -8.74
C ARG A 416 1.96 -10.59 -7.33
N VAL A 417 1.50 -11.79 -7.00
CA VAL A 417 2.04 -12.52 -5.85
C VAL A 417 3.41 -13.07 -6.25
N GLY A 418 4.48 -12.40 -5.83
CA GLY A 418 5.86 -12.83 -6.02
C GLY A 418 6.27 -13.82 -4.93
N ARG A 419 6.84 -14.96 -5.32
CA ARG A 419 7.34 -16.00 -4.42
C ARG A 419 8.84 -16.14 -4.56
N PHE A 420 9.54 -15.79 -3.49
CA PHE A 420 10.97 -16.05 -3.35
C PHE A 420 11.21 -17.45 -2.80
N ARG A 421 12.24 -18.13 -3.32
CA ARG A 421 12.80 -19.33 -2.69
C ARG A 421 14.28 -19.14 -2.43
N ILE A 422 14.68 -19.25 -1.16
CA ILE A 422 16.03 -19.02 -0.66
C ILE A 422 16.62 -20.36 -0.19
N PRO A 423 17.44 -21.03 -1.01
CA PRO A 423 17.95 -22.35 -0.68
C PRO A 423 19.03 -22.31 0.43
N PHE A 424 19.08 -23.36 1.25
CA PHE A 424 20.10 -23.58 2.29
C PHE A 424 21.16 -24.61 1.86
N ASP A 425 21.44 -24.67 0.55
CA ASP A 425 22.42 -25.57 -0.07
C ASP A 425 23.77 -24.89 -0.37
N GLY A 426 23.92 -23.61 0.03
CA GLY A 426 25.11 -22.80 -0.24
C GLY A 426 25.09 -22.10 -1.60
N SER A 427 24.01 -22.22 -2.39
CA SER A 427 23.81 -21.45 -3.61
C SER A 427 23.90 -19.95 -3.32
N PRO A 428 24.61 -19.17 -4.15
CA PRO A 428 24.61 -17.71 -4.04
C PRO A 428 23.35 -17.07 -4.62
N TYR A 429 22.44 -17.86 -5.22
CA TYR A 429 21.25 -17.39 -5.91
C TYR A 429 19.97 -17.97 -5.31
N GLY A 430 18.96 -17.11 -5.15
CA GLY A 430 17.57 -17.48 -4.90
C GLY A 430 16.71 -17.22 -6.14
N THR A 431 15.47 -17.69 -6.13
CA THR A 431 14.52 -17.46 -7.23
C THR A 431 13.44 -16.45 -6.82
N LEU A 432 12.81 -15.83 -7.81
CA LEU A 432 11.58 -15.04 -7.67
C LEU A 432 10.65 -15.41 -8.83
N GLU A 433 9.50 -15.98 -8.51
CA GLU A 433 8.51 -16.45 -9.48
C GLU A 433 7.11 -15.93 -9.13
N ALA A 434 6.15 -16.03 -10.04
CA ALA A 434 4.75 -15.79 -9.69
C ALA A 434 4.20 -17.03 -8.94
N ALA A 435 3.57 -16.82 -7.77
CA ALA A 435 3.00 -17.91 -6.98
C ALA A 435 1.80 -18.57 -7.69
N LEU A 436 1.08 -17.80 -8.50
CA LEU A 436 -0.04 -18.16 -9.36
C LEU A 436 -0.06 -17.25 -10.59
N ASP A 437 -0.94 -17.54 -11.56
CA ASP A 437 -1.10 -16.69 -12.75
C ASP A 437 -1.60 -15.28 -12.34
N PRO A 438 -0.87 -14.19 -12.70
CA PRO A 438 -1.30 -12.83 -12.39
C PRO A 438 -2.68 -12.44 -12.91
N GLU A 439 -3.20 -13.12 -13.94
CA GLU A 439 -4.56 -12.88 -14.46
C GLU A 439 -5.66 -13.20 -13.44
N GLU A 440 -5.41 -14.14 -12.51
CA GLU A 440 -6.39 -14.56 -11.48
C GLU A 440 -6.81 -13.39 -10.58
N HIS A 441 -5.90 -12.44 -10.34
CA HIS A 441 -6.13 -11.24 -9.54
C HIS A 441 -6.04 -9.96 -10.39
N GLY A 442 -6.23 -10.09 -11.71
CA GLY A 442 -6.28 -8.98 -12.67
C GLY A 442 -5.01 -8.16 -12.74
N ARG A 443 -3.85 -8.78 -12.50
CA ARG A 443 -2.52 -8.14 -12.46
C ARG A 443 -2.43 -6.95 -11.50
N GLY A 444 -3.30 -6.87 -10.50
CA GLY A 444 -3.21 -5.93 -9.39
C GLY A 444 -3.09 -6.70 -8.09
N MET A 445 -2.17 -6.31 -7.22
CA MET A 445 -1.94 -7.00 -5.95
C MET A 445 -1.22 -6.08 -4.97
N ASP A 446 -1.90 -5.68 -3.90
CA ASP A 446 -1.29 -4.95 -2.78
C ASP A 446 -2.17 -5.04 -1.52
N MET A 447 -1.76 -4.42 -0.41
CA MET A 447 -2.53 -4.32 0.84
C MET A 447 -3.02 -5.69 1.33
N CYS A 448 -2.08 -6.56 1.69
CA CYS A 448 -2.37 -7.96 2.00
C CYS A 448 -2.52 -8.26 3.49
N SER A 449 -3.32 -9.26 3.81
CA SER A 449 -3.37 -9.92 5.11
C SER A 449 -3.47 -11.45 4.97
N ILE A 450 -3.20 -12.14 6.07
CA ILE A 450 -3.34 -13.59 6.21
C ILE A 450 -4.06 -13.89 7.53
N ASN A 451 -4.39 -15.15 7.76
CA ASN A 451 -4.73 -15.59 9.12
C ASN A 451 -3.50 -15.44 10.04
N PRO A 452 -3.56 -14.62 11.11
CA PRO A 452 -2.40 -14.34 11.96
C PRO A 452 -1.84 -15.58 12.67
N TYR A 453 -2.62 -16.66 12.82
CA TYR A 453 -2.10 -17.93 13.38
C TYR A 453 -1.07 -18.64 12.51
N PHE A 454 -1.00 -18.25 11.23
CA PHE A 454 -0.09 -18.76 10.21
C PHE A 454 1.09 -17.82 9.91
N LEU A 455 1.22 -16.70 10.65
CA LEU A 455 2.38 -15.82 10.56
C LEU A 455 3.67 -16.63 10.78
N GLY A 456 4.58 -16.56 9.80
CA GLY A 456 5.86 -17.25 9.82
C GLY A 456 5.80 -18.77 9.61
N LYS A 457 4.63 -19.30 9.22
CA LYS A 457 4.37 -20.73 9.00
C LYS A 457 3.87 -20.97 7.58
N LYS A 458 3.98 -22.22 7.13
CA LYS A 458 3.41 -22.63 5.85
C LYS A 458 1.90 -22.40 5.89
N TYR A 459 1.38 -21.77 4.84
CA TYR A 459 0.03 -21.25 4.76
C TYR A 459 -0.49 -21.42 3.34
N ARG A 460 -1.81 -21.32 3.17
CA ARG A 460 -2.50 -21.54 1.90
C ARG A 460 -3.23 -20.29 1.40
N TYR A 461 -3.78 -19.49 2.30
CA TYR A 461 -4.69 -18.40 1.95
C TYR A 461 -4.11 -17.03 2.27
N ALA A 462 -4.28 -16.10 1.33
CA ALA A 462 -4.03 -14.68 1.55
C ALA A 462 -5.23 -13.87 1.05
N TYR A 463 -5.41 -12.68 1.63
CA TYR A 463 -6.40 -11.71 1.23
C TYR A 463 -5.69 -10.41 0.87
N ALA A 464 -6.08 -9.76 -0.21
CA ALA A 464 -5.41 -8.55 -0.67
C ALA A 464 -6.34 -7.66 -1.49
N CYS A 465 -5.94 -6.41 -1.72
CA CYS A 465 -6.58 -5.60 -2.74
C CYS A 465 -6.06 -6.01 -4.12
N GLY A 466 -6.99 -6.35 -5.01
CA GLY A 466 -6.70 -6.69 -6.40
C GLY A 466 -7.23 -5.64 -7.38
N ALA A 467 -7.24 -5.97 -8.67
CA ALA A 467 -7.71 -5.08 -9.70
C ALA A 467 -8.69 -5.75 -10.67
N ARG A 468 -9.76 -5.03 -10.99
CA ARG A 468 -10.56 -5.20 -12.20
C ARG A 468 -10.24 -4.02 -13.11
N ARG A 469 -9.44 -4.28 -14.14
CA ARG A 469 -8.91 -3.29 -15.08
C ARG A 469 -9.91 -2.95 -16.20
N PRO A 470 -9.85 -1.74 -16.79
CA PRO A 470 -8.94 -0.64 -16.46
C PRO A 470 -9.28 0.02 -15.11
N CYS A 471 -8.24 0.41 -14.37
CA CYS A 471 -8.39 1.11 -13.09
C CYS A 471 -7.20 2.05 -12.83
N ASN A 472 -7.41 3.06 -11.98
CA ASN A 472 -6.32 3.92 -11.49
C ASN A 472 -5.88 3.58 -10.07
N PHE A 473 -6.54 2.62 -9.42
CA PHE A 473 -6.26 2.15 -8.07
C PHE A 473 -6.90 0.75 -7.86
N PRO A 474 -6.38 -0.10 -6.97
CA PRO A 474 -7.03 -1.38 -6.63
C PRO A 474 -8.50 -1.22 -6.24
N ASN A 475 -9.37 -2.07 -6.81
CA ASN A 475 -10.83 -1.95 -6.73
C ASN A 475 -11.54 -3.30 -6.50
N THR A 476 -10.81 -4.33 -6.08
CA THR A 476 -11.35 -5.63 -5.66
C THR A 476 -10.79 -6.06 -4.32
N ILE A 477 -11.55 -6.87 -3.59
CA ILE A 477 -11.02 -7.68 -2.49
C ILE A 477 -10.79 -9.07 -3.03
N THR A 478 -9.58 -9.58 -2.90
CA THR A 478 -9.14 -10.82 -3.55
C THR A 478 -8.72 -11.83 -2.51
N LYS A 479 -9.32 -13.02 -2.54
CA LYS A 479 -8.83 -14.20 -1.83
C LYS A 479 -7.96 -15.04 -2.76
N ILE A 480 -6.79 -15.45 -2.29
CA ILE A 480 -5.81 -16.22 -3.04
C ILE A 480 -5.71 -17.61 -2.39
N ASP A 481 -5.78 -18.68 -3.20
CA ASP A 481 -5.45 -20.06 -2.80
C ASP A 481 -4.11 -20.43 -3.43
N LEU A 482 -3.04 -20.43 -2.63
CA LEU A 482 -1.66 -20.65 -3.08
C LEU A 482 -1.36 -22.11 -3.44
N GLU A 483 -2.20 -23.05 -2.99
CA GLU A 483 -2.07 -24.47 -3.34
C GLU A 483 -2.78 -24.78 -4.66
N LYS A 484 -4.02 -24.30 -4.81
CA LYS A 484 -4.77 -24.46 -6.07
C LYS A 484 -4.32 -23.48 -7.16
N LYS A 485 -3.59 -22.43 -6.78
CA LYS A 485 -3.12 -21.34 -7.66
C LYS A 485 -4.26 -20.61 -8.36
N THR A 486 -5.30 -20.29 -7.60
CA THR A 486 -6.51 -19.60 -8.08
C THR A 486 -6.83 -18.41 -7.19
N ALA A 487 -7.58 -17.43 -7.70
CA ALA A 487 -8.12 -16.34 -6.88
C ALA A 487 -9.63 -16.15 -7.05
N LYS A 488 -10.29 -15.63 -6.00
CA LYS A 488 -11.68 -15.19 -6.03
C LYS A 488 -11.73 -13.70 -5.71
N ASN A 489 -12.49 -12.94 -6.49
CA ASN A 489 -12.59 -11.48 -6.37
C ASN A 489 -14.00 -11.08 -5.94
N TRP A 490 -14.11 -10.26 -4.90
CA TRP A 490 -15.27 -9.44 -4.62
C TRP A 490 -15.06 -8.06 -5.28
N HIS A 491 -16.11 -7.54 -5.91
CA HIS A 491 -16.09 -6.25 -6.59
C HIS A 491 -17.49 -5.63 -6.62
N GLU A 492 -17.55 -4.32 -6.47
CA GLU A 492 -18.75 -3.50 -6.67
C GLU A 492 -18.36 -2.28 -7.51
N GLU A 493 -19.23 -1.86 -8.44
CA GLU A 493 -18.94 -0.74 -9.34
C GLU A 493 -18.74 0.56 -8.54
N GLY A 494 -17.71 1.34 -8.87
CA GLY A 494 -17.39 2.58 -8.16
C GLY A 494 -16.89 2.38 -6.72
N ALA A 495 -16.55 1.16 -6.32
CA ALA A 495 -16.03 0.85 -4.99
C ALA A 495 -14.49 0.86 -4.96
N ILE A 496 -13.92 1.49 -3.94
CA ILE A 496 -12.51 1.36 -3.56
C ILE A 496 -12.44 0.71 -2.17
N PRO A 497 -12.02 -0.56 -2.06
CA PRO A 497 -11.84 -1.23 -0.78
C PRO A 497 -10.53 -0.84 -0.10
N SER A 498 -10.55 -0.67 1.22
CA SER A 498 -9.32 -0.69 2.03
C SER A 498 -8.76 -2.11 2.13
N GLU A 499 -7.58 -2.24 2.74
CA GLU A 499 -6.98 -3.52 3.12
C GLU A 499 -8.02 -4.50 3.66
N PRO A 500 -8.19 -5.69 3.04
CA PRO A 500 -9.00 -6.75 3.62
C PRO A 500 -8.30 -7.36 4.82
N PHE A 501 -8.88 -7.21 6.00
CA PHE A 501 -8.32 -7.69 7.26
C PHE A 501 -9.03 -8.97 7.71
N PHE A 502 -8.28 -10.08 7.83
CA PHE A 502 -8.84 -11.35 8.29
C PHE A 502 -8.93 -11.45 9.81
N VAL A 503 -10.10 -11.83 10.32
CA VAL A 503 -10.35 -12.18 11.73
C VAL A 503 -10.79 -13.63 11.81
N ALA A 504 -9.94 -14.47 12.42
CA ALA A 504 -10.24 -15.89 12.61
C ALA A 504 -11.42 -16.09 13.56
N ARG A 505 -12.28 -17.07 13.26
CA ARG A 505 -13.30 -17.53 14.21
C ARG A 505 -12.59 -18.16 15.43
N PRO A 506 -12.99 -17.84 16.67
CA PRO A 506 -12.47 -18.53 17.84
C PRO A 506 -12.67 -20.05 17.75
N GLY A 507 -11.58 -20.81 17.87
CA GLY A 507 -11.61 -22.27 17.75
C GLY A 507 -11.64 -22.82 16.32
N ALA A 508 -11.46 -21.98 15.29
CA ALA A 508 -11.32 -22.41 13.91
C ALA A 508 -10.21 -23.47 13.74
N THR A 509 -10.49 -24.51 12.97
CA THR A 509 -9.51 -25.53 12.56
C THR A 509 -9.03 -25.34 11.13
N GLU A 510 -9.84 -24.73 10.28
CA GLU A 510 -9.48 -24.40 8.91
C GLU A 510 -8.81 -23.01 8.86
N GLU A 511 -7.84 -22.84 7.97
CA GLU A 511 -7.05 -21.61 7.86
C GLU A 511 -7.89 -20.38 7.47
N ASP A 512 -8.96 -20.58 6.70
CA ASP A 512 -9.83 -19.52 6.18
C ASP A 512 -11.19 -19.41 6.90
N ASP A 513 -11.42 -20.16 7.99
CA ASP A 513 -12.63 -20.03 8.80
C ASP A 513 -12.59 -18.75 9.67
N GLY A 514 -13.25 -17.72 9.15
CA GLY A 514 -13.28 -16.40 9.77
C GLY A 514 -14.05 -15.40 8.92
N VAL A 515 -13.83 -14.12 9.21
CA VAL A 515 -14.41 -12.99 8.48
C VAL A 515 -13.30 -12.13 7.92
N VAL A 516 -13.49 -11.63 6.70
CA VAL A 516 -12.66 -10.58 6.10
C VAL A 516 -13.39 -9.25 6.20
N ILE A 517 -12.75 -8.26 6.82
CA ILE A 517 -13.31 -6.91 7.04
C ILE A 517 -12.61 -5.94 6.08
N SER A 518 -13.37 -5.10 5.39
CA SER A 518 -12.84 -3.99 4.60
C SER A 518 -13.75 -2.77 4.70
N MET A 519 -13.20 -1.56 4.63
CA MET A 519 -13.96 -0.32 4.52
C MET A 519 -14.02 0.11 3.06
N ILE A 520 -15.22 0.26 2.54
CA ILE A 520 -15.45 0.64 1.15
C ILE A 520 -15.73 2.14 1.05
N SER A 521 -14.98 2.81 0.18
CA SER A 521 -15.25 4.17 -0.29
C SER A 521 -15.99 4.09 -1.62
N GLN A 522 -17.06 4.86 -1.81
CA GLN A 522 -17.86 4.83 -3.04
C GLN A 522 -17.77 6.13 -3.85
N GLU A 523 -17.87 6.02 -5.17
CA GLU A 523 -17.87 7.17 -6.09
C GLU A 523 -19.04 8.12 -5.84
N ASN A 524 -20.18 7.59 -5.41
CA ASN A 524 -21.39 8.37 -5.13
C ASN A 524 -21.28 9.25 -3.85
N GLY A 525 -20.17 9.16 -3.10
CA GLY A 525 -19.93 9.91 -1.87
C GLY A 525 -20.27 9.16 -0.58
N ASP A 526 -20.80 7.93 -0.67
CA ASP A 526 -21.08 7.06 0.47
C ASP A 526 -19.85 6.22 0.87
N GLY A 527 -19.99 5.49 1.96
CA GLY A 527 -19.07 4.44 2.35
C GLY A 527 -19.73 3.46 3.30
N TYR A 528 -19.17 2.26 3.41
CA TYR A 528 -19.66 1.24 4.31
C TYR A 528 -18.54 0.30 4.77
N ALA A 529 -18.71 -0.32 5.92
CA ALA A 529 -17.94 -1.49 6.31
C ALA A 529 -18.53 -2.72 5.63
N LEU A 530 -17.67 -3.58 5.09
CA LEU A 530 -18.02 -4.83 4.43
C LEU A 530 -17.43 -6.00 5.20
N LEU A 531 -18.24 -7.02 5.45
CA LEU A 531 -17.83 -8.29 6.04
C LEU A 531 -18.08 -9.40 5.02
N LEU A 532 -17.01 -10.11 4.66
CA LEU A 532 -17.05 -11.27 3.78
C LEU A 532 -16.73 -12.53 4.58
N ASP A 533 -17.33 -13.65 4.19
CA ASP A 533 -16.94 -14.97 4.70
C ASP A 533 -15.51 -15.30 4.23
N GLY A 534 -14.64 -15.70 5.17
CA GLY A 534 -13.25 -16.00 4.84
C GLY A 534 -13.11 -17.17 3.87
N SER A 535 -13.97 -18.18 3.96
CA SER A 535 -13.90 -19.37 3.11
C SER A 535 -14.50 -19.11 1.72
N THR A 536 -15.68 -18.51 1.64
CA THR A 536 -16.38 -18.33 0.36
C THR A 536 -16.14 -16.97 -0.28
N LEU A 537 -15.66 -15.95 0.44
CA LEU A 537 -15.61 -14.56 -0.01
C LEU A 537 -16.98 -13.96 -0.38
N GLU A 538 -18.07 -14.58 0.08
CA GLU A 538 -19.42 -14.04 -0.08
C GLU A 538 -19.72 -13.03 1.01
N GLU A 539 -20.54 -12.04 0.69
CA GLU A 539 -20.91 -11.01 1.65
C GLU A 539 -21.84 -11.56 2.74
N ILE A 540 -21.42 -11.36 3.99
CA ILE A 540 -22.19 -11.71 5.18
C ILE A 540 -23.02 -10.51 5.65
N ALA A 541 -22.38 -9.34 5.70
CA ALA A 541 -23.01 -8.11 6.14
C ALA A 541 -22.30 -6.88 5.58
N ARG A 542 -23.05 -5.78 5.48
CA ARG A 542 -22.50 -4.44 5.29
C ARG A 542 -23.12 -3.45 6.27
N ALA A 543 -22.34 -2.48 6.71
CA ALA A 543 -22.79 -1.47 7.67
C ALA A 543 -22.48 -0.06 7.14
N LYS A 544 -23.53 0.73 6.91
CA LYS A 544 -23.43 2.02 6.19
C LYS A 544 -22.92 3.14 7.11
N PHE A 545 -21.87 3.84 6.70
CA PHE A 545 -21.43 5.06 7.38
C PHE A 545 -22.39 6.23 7.09
N PRO A 546 -22.49 7.22 7.99
CA PRO A 546 -23.34 8.40 7.76
C PRO A 546 -22.87 9.29 6.59
N TYR A 547 -21.63 9.11 6.12
CA TYR A 547 -21.00 9.78 4.98
C TYR A 547 -19.80 8.94 4.55
N GLY A 548 -19.31 9.12 3.32
CA GLY A 548 -18.11 8.44 2.85
C GLY A 548 -16.86 8.85 3.62
N LEU A 549 -15.98 7.88 3.84
CA LEU A 549 -14.70 8.05 4.52
C LEU A 549 -13.57 8.07 3.48
N PRO A 550 -12.46 8.78 3.75
CA PRO A 550 -11.27 8.68 2.91
C PRO A 550 -10.68 7.28 2.90
N TYR A 551 -9.91 6.97 1.87
CA TYR A 551 -9.12 5.75 1.78
C TYR A 551 -8.16 5.67 2.96
N GLY A 552 -7.93 4.45 3.45
CA GLY A 552 -6.98 4.18 4.51
C GLY A 552 -6.09 3.02 4.14
N LEU A 553 -4.97 2.95 4.83
CA LEU A 553 -3.89 2.02 4.57
C LEU A 553 -4.10 0.77 5.41
N HIS A 554 -3.38 0.59 6.51
CA HIS A 554 -3.41 -0.67 7.25
C HIS A 554 -4.29 -0.64 8.48
N GLY A 555 -4.74 -1.82 8.88
CA GLY A 555 -5.53 -2.02 10.09
C GLY A 555 -4.96 -3.03 11.08
N CYS A 556 -5.56 -3.06 12.26
CA CYS A 556 -5.32 -4.09 13.27
C CYS A 556 -6.62 -4.48 13.98
N TRP A 557 -6.61 -5.65 14.60
CA TRP A 557 -7.70 -6.13 15.45
C TRP A 557 -7.31 -6.02 16.93
N VAL A 558 -8.20 -5.43 17.72
CA VAL A 558 -8.12 -5.38 19.18
C VAL A 558 -9.23 -6.30 19.72
N PRO A 559 -8.90 -7.52 20.17
CA PRO A 559 -9.89 -8.41 20.78
C PRO A 559 -10.55 -7.74 21.98
N LYS A 560 -11.84 -7.99 22.20
CA LYS A 560 -12.46 -7.63 23.48
C LYS A 560 -11.86 -8.52 24.57
N ASP A 561 -11.36 -7.93 25.65
CA ASP A 561 -10.88 -8.70 26.80
C ASP A 561 -12.00 -9.65 27.26
N GLN A 562 -11.80 -10.95 27.07
CA GLN A 562 -12.60 -11.94 27.77
C GLN A 562 -12.21 -11.79 29.23
N LYS A 563 -13.06 -11.13 30.03
CA LYS A 563 -12.92 -11.14 31.49
C LYS A 563 -12.71 -12.60 31.89
N LYS A 564 -11.50 -12.90 32.38
CA LYS A 564 -11.18 -14.19 32.99
C LYS A 564 -12.08 -14.47 34.18
#